data_AF-A0A967Y353-F1
#
_entry.id   AF-A0A967Y353-F1
#
_cell.length_a   1.000
_cell.length_b   1.000
_cell.length_c   1.000
_cell.angle_alpha   90.00
_cell.angle_beta   90.00
_cell.angle_gamma   90.00
#
_symmetry.space_group_name_H-M   'P 1'
#
loop_
_entity.id
_entity.type
_entity.pdbx_description
1 polymer ?
#
loop_
_entity_poly.entity_id
_entity_poly.type
_entity_poly.pdbx_seq_one_letter_code
_entity_poly.pdbx_strand_id
1 'polypeptide(L)'
;DTDAYVLEELGIGEEWEDEAERQNTIGREANQTGDNYVLVTVILTSALFFAGISTVLDSEKVRYGLLGLAGALFVGATVVMLTFPIE
;
A
#
# COMPACT_ATOMS: atom_id res chain seq x y z
N ASP A 1 -45.98 -23.07 12.96
CA ASP A 1 -44.78 -22.92 13.80
C ASP A 1 -43.49 -23.02 13.01
N THR A 2 -43.37 -23.94 12.06
CA THR A 2 -42.15 -24.12 11.25
C THR A 2 -41.74 -22.88 10.44
N ASP A 3 -42.69 -22.11 9.91
CA ASP A 3 -42.39 -20.94 9.07
C ASP A 3 -41.75 -19.78 9.85
N ALA A 4 -42.07 -19.63 11.15
CA ALA A 4 -41.48 -18.60 12.00
C ALA A 4 -40.01 -18.90 12.31
N TYR A 5 -39.67 -20.17 12.54
CA TYR A 5 -38.29 -20.60 12.75
C TYR A 5 -37.40 -20.40 11.52
N VAL A 6 -37.92 -20.64 10.32
CA VAL A 6 -37.15 -20.45 9.07
C VAL A 6 -36.89 -18.98 8.80
N LEU A 7 -37.86 -18.10 9.08
CA LEU A 7 -37.68 -16.64 8.95
C LEU A 7 -36.64 -16.10 9.94
N GLU A 8 -36.60 -16.63 11.16
CA GLU A 8 -35.60 -16.28 12.17
C GLU A 8 -34.19 -16.75 11.76
N GLU A 9 -34.05 -17.97 11.26
CA GLU A 9 -32.76 -18.50 10.79
C GLU A 9 -32.21 -17.72 9.58
N LEU A 10 -33.09 -17.32 8.65
CA LEU A 10 -32.72 -16.45 7.52
C LEU A 10 -32.27 -15.06 7.99
N GLY A 11 -32.95 -14.48 8.97
CA GLY A 11 -32.57 -13.17 9.53
C GLY A 11 -31.21 -13.21 10.24
N ILE A 12 -30.92 -14.30 10.96
CA ILE A 12 -29.59 -14.52 11.57
C ILE A 12 -28.53 -14.72 10.48
N GLY A 13 -28.83 -15.46 9.42
CA GLY A 13 -27.92 -15.64 8.28
C GLY A 13 -27.56 -14.31 7.61
N GLU A 14 -28.56 -13.46 7.36
CA GLU A 14 -28.38 -12.13 6.77
C GLU A 14 -27.51 -11.23 7.66
N GLU A 15 -27.72 -11.24 8.98
CA GLU A 15 -26.89 -10.47 9.92
C GLU A 15 -25.42 -10.94 9.93
N TRP A 16 -25.18 -12.25 9.81
CA TRP A 16 -23.84 -12.81 9.77
C TRP A 16 -23.14 -12.52 8.44
N GLU A 17 -23.88 -12.51 7.33
CA GLU A 17 -23.36 -12.09 6.02
C GLU A 17 -22.98 -10.61 6.03
N ASP A 18 -23.83 -9.73 6.57
CA ASP A 18 -23.57 -8.30 6.72
C ASP A 18 -22.33 -8.01 7.58
N GLU A 19 -22.17 -8.73 8.70
CA GLU A 19 -20.99 -8.61 9.55
C GLU A 19 -19.73 -9.12 8.84
N ALA A 20 -19.81 -10.27 8.15
CA ALA A 20 -18.69 -10.83 7.41
C ALA A 20 -18.24 -9.88 6.27
N GLU A 21 -19.17 -9.25 5.56
CA GLU A 21 -18.85 -8.30 4.50
C GLU A 21 -18.18 -7.04 5.06
N ARG A 22 -18.65 -6.54 6.20
CA ARG A 22 -18.05 -5.39 6.89
C ARG A 22 -16.61 -5.68 7.32
N GLN A 23 -16.37 -6.82 7.97
CA GLN A 23 -15.02 -7.21 8.40
C GLN A 23 -14.09 -7.47 7.23
N ASN A 24 -14.60 -8.06 6.14
CA ASN A 24 -13.82 -8.22 4.90
C ASN A 24 -13.42 -6.87 4.30
N THR A 25 -14.32 -5.89 4.31
CA THR A 25 -14.05 -4.55 3.79
C THR A 25 -12.96 -3.86 4.60
N ILE A 26 -13.08 -3.86 5.93
CA ILE A 26 -12.07 -3.30 6.84
C ILE A 26 -10.71 -3.98 6.63
N GLY A 27 -10.70 -5.32 6.57
CA GLY A 27 -9.46 -6.08 6.36
C GLY A 27 -8.80 -5.78 5.02
N ARG A 28 -9.58 -5.59 3.95
CA ARG A 28 -9.07 -5.22 2.62
C ARG A 28 -8.46 -3.83 2.62
N GLU A 29 -9.12 -2.85 3.24
CA GLU A 29 -8.61 -1.48 3.33
C GLU A 29 -7.28 -1.44 4.11
N ALA A 30 -7.23 -2.09 5.28
CA ALA A 30 -6.02 -2.17 6.09
C ALA A 30 -4.86 -2.86 5.34
N ASN A 31 -5.15 -3.98 4.64
CA ASN A 31 -4.13 -4.65 3.84
C ASN A 31 -3.62 -3.76 2.70
N GLN A 32 -4.51 -3.03 2.03
CA GLN A 32 -4.14 -2.14 0.94
C GLN A 32 -3.28 -0.97 1.42
N THR A 33 -3.57 -0.42 2.61
CA THR A 33 -2.70 0.56 3.28
C THR A 33 -1.31 -0.03 3.53
N GLY A 34 -1.24 -1.26 4.06
CA GLY A 34 0.03 -1.96 4.28
C GLY A 34 0.84 -2.15 3.00
N ASP A 35 0.22 -2.65 1.93
CA ASP A 35 0.85 -2.85 0.63
C ASP A 35 1.39 -1.55 0.03
N ASN A 36 0.65 -0.44 0.20
CA ASN A 36 1.08 0.89 -0.23
C ASN A 36 2.38 1.32 0.47
N TYR A 37 2.49 1.12 1.79
CA TYR A 37 3.72 1.43 2.53
C TYR A 37 4.91 0.56 2.10
N VAL A 38 4.67 -0.73 1.84
CA VAL A 38 5.71 -1.63 1.32
C VAL A 38 6.21 -1.14 -0.04
N LEU A 39 5.30 -0.80 -0.96
CA LEU A 39 5.66 -0.27 -2.28
C LEU A 39 6.51 1.00 -2.17
N VAL A 40 6.09 1.97 -1.36
CA VAL A 40 6.85 3.22 -1.16
C VAL A 40 8.25 2.94 -0.60
N THR A 41 8.36 2.00 0.34
CA THR A 41 9.65 1.58 0.92
C THR A 41 10.58 0.97 -0.13
N VAL A 42 10.04 0.13 -1.03
CA VAL A 42 10.81 -0.46 -2.14
C VAL A 42 11.29 0.63 -3.11
N ILE A 43 10.45 1.63 -3.43
CA ILE A 43 10.84 2.76 -4.27
C ILE A 43 11.95 3.59 -3.61
N LEU A 44 11.82 3.91 -2.32
CA LEU A 44 12.85 4.65 -1.58
C LEU A 44 14.17 3.87 -1.51
N THR A 45 14.10 2.56 -1.30
CA THR A 45 15.28 1.68 -1.32
C THR A 45 15.95 1.69 -2.69
N SER A 46 15.17 1.66 -3.77
CA SER A 46 15.68 1.77 -5.15
C SER A 46 16.34 3.14 -5.40
N ALA A 47 15.77 4.21 -4.85
CA ALA A 47 16.38 5.54 -4.91
C ALA A 47 17.74 5.59 -4.20
N LEU A 48 17.84 5.03 -2.99
CA LEU A 48 19.11 4.93 -2.25
C LEU A 48 20.13 4.07 -3.00
N PHE A 49 19.69 2.99 -3.64
CA PHE A 49 20.55 2.13 -4.45
C PHE A 49 21.15 2.88 -5.64
N PHE A 50 20.33 3.61 -6.41
CA PHE A 50 20.81 4.41 -7.53
C PHE A 50 21.71 5.56 -7.08
N ALA A 51 21.39 6.21 -5.95
CA ALA A 51 22.26 7.21 -5.36
C ALA A 51 23.62 6.60 -4.98
N GLY A 52 23.64 5.44 -4.33
CA GLY A 52 24.87 4.73 -3.94
C GLY A 52 25.71 4.27 -5.15
N ILE A 53 25.08 3.70 -6.19
CA ILE A 53 25.80 3.32 -7.41
C ILE A 53 26.39 4.54 -8.12
N SER A 54 25.70 5.68 -8.10
CA SER A 54 26.19 6.88 -8.77
C SER A 54 27.58 7.32 -8.28
N THR A 55 27.95 7.01 -7.03
CA THR A 55 29.23 7.46 -6.45
C THR A 55 30.45 6.68 -6.93
N VAL A 56 30.26 5.50 -7.52
CA VAL A 56 31.35 4.63 -8.00
C VAL A 56 31.56 4.70 -9.52
N LEU A 57 30.78 5.51 -10.24
CA LEU A 57 30.88 5.63 -11.69
C LEU A 57 31.83 6.75 -12.12
N ASP A 58 32.76 6.43 -13.02
CA ASP A 58 33.73 7.37 -13.59
C ASP A 58 33.09 8.38 -14.57
N SER A 59 32.00 7.98 -15.23
CA SER A 59 31.32 8.85 -16.20
C SER A 59 30.43 9.86 -15.50
N GLU A 60 30.81 11.13 -15.54
CA GLU A 60 30.04 12.23 -14.94
C GLU A 60 28.60 12.30 -15.46
N LYS A 61 28.39 12.05 -16.76
CA LYS A 61 27.05 12.04 -17.36
C LYS A 61 26.15 10.96 -16.76
N VAL A 62 26.67 9.75 -16.58
CA VAL A 62 25.92 8.62 -16.03
C VAL A 62 25.69 8.83 -14.53
N ARG A 63 26.69 9.34 -13.81
CA ARG A 63 26.56 9.72 -12.40
C ARG A 63 25.42 10.71 -12.19
N TYR A 64 25.41 11.83 -12.90
CA TYR A 64 24.34 12.83 -12.75
C TYR A 64 22.98 12.31 -13.25
N GLY A 65 22.95 11.45 -14.27
CA GLY A 65 21.73 10.79 -14.71
C GLY A 65 21.11 9.91 -13.61
N LEU A 66 21.91 9.04 -12.99
CA LEU A 66 21.46 8.18 -11.89
C LEU A 66 21.09 8.97 -10.64
N LEU A 67 21.87 10.00 -10.30
CA LEU A 67 21.57 10.87 -9.17
C LEU A 67 20.25 11.63 -9.37
N GLY A 68 20.00 12.12 -10.59
CA GLY A 68 18.74 12.76 -10.96
C GLY A 68 17.55 11.80 -10.88
N LEU A 69 17.69 10.57 -11.36
CA LEU A 69 16.67 9.53 -11.25
C LEU A 69 16.40 9.18 -9.77
N ALA A 70 17.45 8.98 -8.98
CA ALA A 70 17.34 8.72 -7.55
C ALA A 70 16.59 9.86 -6.83
N GLY A 71 16.94 11.10 -7.13
CA GLY A 71 16.26 12.28 -6.59
C GLY A 71 14.78 12.33 -6.98
N ALA A 72 14.44 12.04 -8.24
CA ALA A 72 13.05 12.03 -8.71
C ALA A 72 12.23 10.93 -8.01
N LEU A 73 12.78 9.72 -7.87
CA LEU A 73 12.13 8.62 -7.14
C LEU A 73 11.95 8.96 -5.67
N PHE A 74 12.97 9.55 -5.03
CA PHE A 74 12.92 9.93 -3.63
C PHE A 74 11.83 10.99 -3.38
N VAL A 75 11.83 12.07 -4.17
CA VAL A 75 10.83 13.14 -4.04
C VAL A 75 9.43 12.61 -4.32
N GLY A 76 9.24 11.85 -5.40
CA GLY A 76 7.95 11.27 -5.76
C GLY A 76 7.41 10.34 -4.67
N ALA A 77 8.23 9.41 -4.18
CA ALA A 77 7.84 8.50 -3.11
C ALA A 77 7.53 9.23 -1.80
N THR A 78 8.31 10.27 -1.46
CA THR A 78 8.07 11.09 -0.27
C THR A 78 6.75 11.84 -0.37
N VAL A 79 6.45 12.46 -1.52
CA VAL A 79 5.17 13.16 -1.74
C VAL A 79 4.00 12.20 -1.61
N VAL A 80 4.09 11.00 -2.20
CA VAL A 80 3.04 9.97 -2.09
C VAL A 80 2.89 9.50 -0.64
N MET A 81 3.99 9.24 0.07
CA MET A 81 3.97 8.85 1.47
C MET A 81 3.22 9.87 2.35
N LEU A 82 3.40 11.17 2.08
CA LEU A 82 2.72 12.23 2.81
C LEU A 82 1.20 12.27 2.59
N THR A 83 0.68 11.57 1.57
CA THR A 83 -0.77 11.43 1.34
C THR A 83 -1.38 10.22 2.02
N PHE A 84 -0.58 9.31 2.59
CA PHE A 84 -1.10 8.12 3.23
C PHE A 84 -1.69 8.43 4.61
N PRO A 85 -2.75 7.71 5.01
CA PRO A 85 -3.34 7.88 6.33
C PRO A 85 -2.33 7.49 7.41
N ILE A 86 -2.19 8.37 8.40
CA ILE A 86 -1.43 8.09 9.62
C ILE A 86 -2.44 7.52 10.61
N GLU A 87 -2.51 6.20 10.70
CA GLU A 87 -3.40 5.46 11.62
C GLU A 87 -2.75 5.25 12.99
#